data_AF-A0A3C1ILQ7-F1
#
_entry.id   AF-A0A3C1ILQ7-F1
#
_cell.length_a   1.000
_cell.length_b   1.000
_cell.length_c   1.000
_cell.angle_alpha   90.00
_cell.angle_beta   90.00
_cell.angle_gamma   90.00
#
_symmetry.space_group_name_H-M   'P 1'
#
loop_
_entity.id
_entity.type
_entity.pdbx_description
1 polymer ?
#
loop_
_entity_poly.entity_id
_entity_poly.type
_entity_poly.pdbx_seq_one_letter_code
_entity_poly.pdbx_strand_id
1 'polypeptide(L)'
;MTDPVTHAAELLKDHRNSIDRLDAILVYTLGERFKHTQAVGKLKAEHALPPSDPAREATQIARLEDLARRADLDPEFAKKFLNFIIQEVIHHHTQHQT
;
A
#
# COMPACT_ATOMS: atom_id res chain seq x y z
N MET A 1 33.56 -12.69 25.77
CA MET A 1 33.11 -13.15 24.44
C MET A 1 31.66 -13.53 24.60
N THR A 2 30.73 -12.75 24.06
CA THR A 2 29.30 -13.06 24.13
C THR A 2 29.05 -14.35 23.34
N ASP A 3 28.29 -15.27 23.91
CA ASP A 3 27.90 -16.52 23.26
C ASP A 3 27.19 -16.20 21.92
N PRO A 4 27.53 -16.86 20.80
CA PRO A 4 26.96 -16.57 19.48
C PRO A 4 25.43 -16.53 19.44
N VAL A 5 24.75 -17.34 20.27
CA VAL A 5 23.28 -17.34 20.36
C VAL A 5 22.77 -16.03 20.98
N THR A 6 23.44 -15.54 22.02
CA THR A 6 23.07 -14.26 22.67
C THR A 6 23.25 -13.09 21.71
N HIS A 7 24.35 -13.05 20.96
CA HIS A 7 24.58 -12.00 19.96
C HIS A 7 23.55 -12.05 18.82
N ALA A 8 23.22 -13.24 18.32
CA ALA A 8 22.18 -13.40 17.30
C ALA A 8 20.81 -12.94 17.79
N ALA A 9 20.46 -13.18 19.06
CA ALA A 9 19.20 -12.73 19.65
C ALA A 9 19.10 -11.20 19.74
N GLU A 10 20.21 -10.51 20.05
CA GLU A 10 20.28 -9.04 20.06
C GLU A 10 20.08 -8.45 18.66
N LEU A 11 20.79 -8.98 17.65
CA LEU A 11 20.63 -8.55 16.25
C LEU A 11 19.20 -8.78 15.76
N LEU A 12 18.61 -9.93 16.09
CA LEU A 12 17.23 -10.25 15.73
C LEU A 12 16.24 -9.25 16.35
N LYS A 13 16.47 -8.85 17.60
CA LYS A 13 15.65 -7.84 18.27
C LYS A 13 15.73 -6.49 17.55
N ASP A 14 16.91 -6.05 17.15
CA ASP A 14 17.09 -4.77 16.46
C ASP A 14 16.46 -4.76 15.05
N HIS A 15 16.55 -5.88 14.33
CA HIS A 15 15.84 -6.05 13.06
C HIS A 15 14.33 -6.01 13.26
N ARG A 16 13.78 -6.71 14.26
CA ARG A 16 12.34 -6.69 14.57
C ARG A 16 11.84 -5.30 14.93
N ASN A 17 12.58 -4.57 15.78
CA ASN A 17 12.25 -3.18 16.11
C ASN A 17 12.21 -2.28 14.85
N SER A 18 13.05 -2.57 13.85
CA SER A 18 13.04 -1.84 12.59
C SER A 18 11.85 -2.20 11.71
N ILE A 19 11.48 -3.49 11.67
CA ILE A 19 10.28 -3.98 10.98
C ILE A 19 9.03 -3.35 11.58
N ASP A 20 8.86 -3.35 12.90
CA ASP A 20 7.69 -2.77 13.57
C ASP A 20 7.51 -1.28 13.23
N ARG A 21 8.61 -0.53 13.09
CA ARG A 21 8.57 0.88 12.66
C ARG A 21 8.14 1.03 11.21
N LEU A 22 8.60 0.16 10.31
CA LEU A 22 8.19 0.17 8.91
C LEU A 22 6.72 -0.21 8.77
N ASP A 23 6.25 -1.19 9.54
CA ASP A 23 4.84 -1.59 9.56
C ASP A 23 3.93 -0.44 10.00
N ALA A 24 4.32 0.31 11.03
CA ALA A 24 3.59 1.52 11.42
C ALA A 24 3.50 2.54 10.27
N ILE A 25 4.60 2.79 9.55
CA ILE A 25 4.62 3.69 8.39
C ILE A 25 3.67 3.19 7.30
N LEU A 26 3.68 1.89 7.01
CA LEU A 26 2.79 1.28 6.02
C LEU A 26 1.32 1.49 6.40
N VAL A 27 0.95 1.21 7.65
CA VAL A 27 -0.44 1.37 8.14
C VAL A 27 -0.91 2.82 8.05
N TYR A 28 -0.12 3.78 8.53
CA TYR A 28 -0.49 5.20 8.44
C TYR A 28 -0.58 5.68 7.00
N THR A 29 0.34 5.25 6.13
CA THR A 29 0.33 5.58 4.69
C THR A 29 -0.93 5.06 4.01
N LEU A 30 -1.33 3.82 4.32
CA LEU A 30 -2.58 3.24 3.82
C LEU A 30 -3.78 4.06 4.31
N GLY A 31 -3.85 4.38 5.60
CA GLY A 31 -4.92 5.20 6.17
C GLY A 31 -5.11 6.54 5.43
N GLU A 32 -4.01 7.26 5.18
CA GLU A 32 -4.06 8.51 4.40
C GLU A 32 -4.49 8.26 2.94
N ARG A 33 -3.98 7.20 2.30
CA ARG A 33 -4.37 6.83 0.94
C ARG A 33 -5.87 6.56 0.84
N PHE A 34 -6.47 5.85 1.81
CA PHE A 34 -7.91 5.58 1.83
C PHE A 34 -8.75 6.85 1.99
N LYS A 35 -8.33 7.81 2.83
CA LYS A 35 -9.01 9.11 2.94
C LYS A 35 -9.04 9.85 1.59
N HIS A 36 -7.92 9.84 0.87
CA HIS A 36 -7.86 10.48 -0.45
C HIS A 36 -8.73 9.76 -1.50
N THR A 37 -8.78 8.42 -1.52
CA THR A 37 -9.64 7.71 -2.48
C THR A 37 -11.13 7.91 -2.19
N GLN A 38 -11.52 8.06 -0.92
CA GLN A 38 -12.87 8.47 -0.53
C GLN A 38 -13.20 9.89 -1.02
N ALA A 39 -12.31 10.85 -0.78
CA ALA A 39 -12.49 12.22 -1.25
C ALA A 39 -12.60 12.30 -2.79
N VAL A 40 -11.77 11.55 -3.52
CA VAL A 40 -11.86 11.43 -4.99
C VAL A 40 -13.19 10.82 -5.41
N GLY A 41 -13.66 9.76 -4.71
CA GLY A 41 -14.96 9.15 -4.97
C GLY A 41 -16.11 10.14 -4.80
N LYS A 42 -16.10 10.92 -3.70
CA LYS A 42 -17.09 11.99 -3.45
C LYS A 42 -17.06 13.05 -4.54
N LEU A 43 -15.87 13.54 -4.91
CA LEU A 43 -15.70 14.54 -5.96
C LEU A 43 -16.22 14.03 -7.31
N LYS A 44 -15.93 12.76 -7.66
CA LYS A 44 -16.46 12.16 -8.88
C LYS A 44 -17.98 12.10 -8.89
N ALA A 45 -18.59 11.71 -7.77
CA ALA A 45 -20.05 11.66 -7.62
C ALA A 45 -20.69 13.05 -7.73
N GLU A 46 -20.14 14.06 -7.04
CA GLU A 46 -20.62 15.45 -7.07
C GLU A 46 -20.59 16.06 -8.48
N HIS A 47 -19.64 15.65 -9.32
CA HIS A 47 -19.45 16.18 -10.66
C HIS A 47 -19.85 15.21 -11.79
N ALA A 48 -20.54 14.12 -11.48
CA ALA A 48 -20.95 13.08 -12.44
C ALA A 48 -19.78 12.55 -13.32
N LEU A 49 -18.57 12.49 -12.75
CA LEU A 49 -17.39 11.96 -13.42
C LEU A 49 -17.40 10.43 -13.40
N PRO A 50 -16.81 9.78 -14.41
CA PRO A 50 -16.78 8.33 -14.48
C PRO A 50 -16.00 7.71 -13.30
N PRO A 51 -16.48 6.57 -12.76
CA PRO A 51 -15.83 5.90 -11.64
C PRO A 51 -14.45 5.35 -12.01
N SER A 52 -14.28 4.86 -13.25
CA SER A 52 -13.02 4.34 -13.79
C SER A 52 -12.37 5.34 -14.75
N ASP A 53 -11.04 5.32 -14.79
CA ASP A 53 -10.21 6.03 -15.76
C ASP A 53 -9.10 5.06 -16.23
N PRO A 54 -9.35 4.31 -17.32
CA PRO A 54 -8.43 3.26 -17.78
C PRO A 54 -7.02 3.76 -18.11
N ALA A 55 -6.89 4.99 -18.63
CA ALA A 55 -5.60 5.59 -18.95
C ALA A 55 -4.81 5.92 -17.67
N ARG A 56 -5.50 6.46 -16.65
CA ARG A 56 -4.92 6.70 -15.33
C ARG A 56 -4.52 5.39 -14.65
N GLU A 57 -5.35 4.35 -14.75
CA GLU A 57 -5.09 3.01 -14.19
C GLU A 57 -3.84 2.39 -14.81
N ALA A 58 -3.72 2.38 -16.14
CA ALA A 58 -2.54 1.87 -16.85
C ALA A 58 -1.25 2.59 -16.42
N THR A 59 -1.31 3.92 -16.27
CA THR A 59 -0.17 4.73 -15.81
C THR A 59 0.23 4.40 -14.37
N GLN A 60 -0.74 4.08 -13.49
CA GLN A 60 -0.45 3.67 -12.11
C GLN A 60 0.27 2.33 -12.04
N ILE A 61 -0.17 1.35 -12.86
CA ILE A 61 0.45 0.03 -12.92
C ILE A 61 1.90 0.14 -13.38
N ALA A 62 2.15 0.83 -14.49
CA ALA A 62 3.51 1.01 -15.02
C ALA A 62 4.45 1.70 -14.01
N ARG A 63 3.96 2.76 -13.33
CA ARG A 63 4.73 3.44 -12.29
C ARG A 63 5.03 2.53 -11.09
N LEU A 64 4.08 1.67 -10.70
CA LEU A 64 4.29 0.73 -9.60
C LEU A 64 5.34 -0.33 -9.95
N GLU A 65 5.28 -0.89 -11.15
CA GLU A 65 6.28 -1.86 -11.62
C GLU A 65 7.70 -1.26 -11.64
N ASP A 66 7.82 0.02 -12.00
CA ASP A 66 9.10 0.75 -11.87
C ASP A 66 9.55 0.91 -10.42
N LEU A 67 8.64 1.33 -9.53
CA LEU A 67 8.94 1.50 -8.11
C LEU A 67 9.35 0.18 -7.45
N ALA A 68 8.68 -0.93 -7.78
CA ALA A 68 9.00 -2.25 -7.28
C ALA A 68 10.41 -2.67 -7.67
N ARG A 69 10.75 -2.54 -8.96
CA ARG A 69 12.11 -2.83 -9.46
C ARG A 69 13.17 -1.97 -8.77
N ARG A 70 12.90 -0.68 -8.57
CA ARG A 70 13.83 0.24 -7.90
C ARG A 70 14.00 -0.03 -6.41
N ALA A 71 13.00 -0.65 -5.78
CA ALA A 71 13.00 -1.01 -4.37
C ALA A 71 13.51 -2.44 -4.10
N ASP A 72 13.99 -3.14 -5.14
CA ASP A 72 14.34 -4.57 -5.07
C ASP A 72 13.19 -5.44 -4.54
N LEU A 73 11.96 -5.07 -4.90
CA LEU A 73 10.73 -5.78 -4.58
C LEU A 73 10.23 -6.52 -5.81
N ASP A 74 9.81 -7.78 -5.64
CA ASP A 74 9.20 -8.57 -6.72
C ASP A 74 8.03 -7.80 -7.37
N PRO A 75 8.10 -7.46 -8.66
CA PRO A 75 7.04 -6.75 -9.36
C PRO A 75 5.70 -7.47 -9.32
N GLU A 76 5.68 -8.79 -9.31
CA GLU A 76 4.43 -9.56 -9.25
C GLU A 76 3.79 -9.48 -7.85
N PHE A 77 4.60 -9.50 -6.79
CA PHE A 77 4.13 -9.19 -5.45
C PHE A 77 3.59 -7.76 -5.35
N ALA A 78 4.31 -6.77 -5.89
CA ALA A 78 3.87 -5.37 -5.86
C ALA A 78 2.50 -5.19 -6.55
N LYS A 79 2.30 -5.81 -7.72
CA LYS A 79 1.00 -5.83 -8.41
C LYS A 79 -0.11 -6.44 -7.56
N LYS A 80 0.14 -7.62 -6.97
CA LYS A 80 -0.85 -8.29 -6.10
C LYS A 80 -1.23 -7.41 -4.91
N PHE A 81 -0.25 -6.78 -4.28
CA PHE A 81 -0.48 -5.86 -3.18
C PHE A 81 -1.32 -4.65 -3.63
N LEU A 82 -1.00 -4.01 -4.75
CA LEU A 82 -1.80 -2.89 -5.25
C LEU A 82 -3.22 -3.32 -5.60
N ASN A 83 -3.39 -4.46 -6.28
CA ASN A 83 -4.71 -4.98 -6.61
C ASN A 83 -5.55 -5.22 -5.37
N PHE A 84 -4.96 -5.79 -4.32
CA PHE A 84 -5.61 -5.94 -3.02
C PHE A 84 -6.06 -4.59 -2.45
N ILE A 85 -5.18 -3.58 -2.42
CA ILE A 85 -5.54 -2.25 -1.91
C ILE A 85 -6.65 -1.60 -2.75
N ILE A 86 -6.63 -1.73 -4.08
CA ILE A 86 -7.68 -1.19 -4.96
C ILE A 86 -9.02 -1.89 -4.70
N GLN A 87 -9.03 -3.21 -4.58
CA GLN A 87 -10.23 -3.98 -4.27
C GLN A 87 -10.85 -3.55 -2.94
N GLU A 88 -10.01 -3.34 -1.92
CA GLU A 88 -10.46 -2.88 -0.60
C GLU A 88 -11.10 -1.49 -0.68
N VAL A 89 -10.52 -0.56 -1.45
CA VAL A 89 -11.11 0.77 -1.69
C VAL A 89 -12.48 0.65 -2.35
N ILE A 90 -12.61 -0.17 -3.39
CA ILE A 90 -13.88 -0.36 -4.11
C ILE A 90 -14.93 -0.96 -3.16
N HIS A 91 -14.56 -1.97 -2.38
CA HIS A 91 -15.45 -2.59 -1.40
C HIS A 91 -15.98 -1.55 -0.39
N HIS A 92 -15.10 -0.74 0.19
CA HIS A 92 -15.49 0.34 1.09
C HIS A 92 -16.43 1.36 0.43
N HIS A 93 -16.19 1.75 -0.83
CA HIS A 93 -17.08 2.68 -1.54
C HIS A 93 -18.46 2.07 -1.77
N THR A 94 -18.56 0.77 -2.10
CA THR A 94 -19.85 0.11 -2.28
C THR A 94 -20.64 -0.03 -0.97
N GLN A 95 -19.97 -0.21 0.16
CA GLN A 95 -20.60 -0.34 1.48
C GLN A 95 -21.05 1.01 2.07
N HIS A 96 -20.33 2.10 1.78
CA HIS A 96 -20.66 3.44 2.27
C HIS A 96 -21.59 4.25 1.34
N GLN A 97 -22.06 3.68 0.22
CA GLN A 97 -23.04 4.29 -0.68
C GLN A 97 -24.51 3.98 -0.31
N THR A 98 -24.78 3.39 0.86
CA THR A 98 -26.12 3.33 1.50
C THR A 98 -26.33 4.51 2.45
#